data_AF-A0AAW3MTN7-F1
#
_entry.id   AF-A0AAW3MTN7-F1
#
_cell.length_a   1.000
_cell.length_b   1.000
_cell.length_c   1.000
_cell.angle_alpha   90.00
_cell.angle_beta   90.00
_cell.angle_gamma   90.00
#
_symmetry.space_group_name_H-M   'P 1'
#
loop_
_entity.id
_entity.type
_entity.pdbx_description
1 polymer ?
#
loop_
_entity_poly.entity_id
_entity_poly.type
_entity_poly.pdbx_seq_one_letter_code
_entity_poly.pdbx_strand_id
1 'polypeptide(L)'
;MTTETDRAIDACTFSAHYARMYEEMGRCPELPEFSSSDLVLSKALFYHLARIRYAGWMYAATVRRERRHALADVFQDLLAYYLRAALAPQGLMVQLEASMPGVSGGDSTQVDIVILKKGCAVQPVPFFAIEVKTTIGRGRIRTEDEKKPHLDRLEQVARNFNLPMDNVIFVYEEPTNNTGEFEKLYWTKIGEDGAKCFPGTRALPRPVDPLYSRIYPLFFGTDPKMWDWSAEADNRTKRYLAHKTAYPAITRERFVQEAENRIVTPLEEVIALIRKAARA
;
A
#
# COMPACT_ATOMS: atom_id res chain seq x y z
N MET A 1 25.07 -26.34 -30.97
CA MET A 1 24.72 -25.25 -31.89
C MET A 1 23.52 -24.55 -31.28
N THR A 2 23.63 -23.27 -30.92
CA THR A 2 22.46 -22.48 -30.48
C THR A 2 21.55 -22.26 -31.67
N THR A 3 20.27 -22.60 -31.50
CA THR A 3 19.24 -22.44 -32.53
C THR A 3 18.87 -20.97 -32.70
N GLU A 4 18.20 -20.62 -33.81
CA GLU A 4 17.64 -19.27 -33.98
C GLU A 4 16.62 -18.93 -32.88
N THR A 5 15.90 -19.94 -32.40
CA THR A 5 15.02 -19.85 -31.24
C THR A 5 15.79 -19.48 -29.97
N ASP A 6 16.92 -20.13 -29.69
CA ASP A 6 17.74 -19.82 -28.50
C ASP A 6 18.24 -18.37 -28.55
N ARG A 7 18.67 -17.89 -29.73
CA ARG A 7 19.10 -16.49 -29.90
C ARG A 7 17.96 -15.50 -29.65
N ALA A 8 16.74 -15.81 -30.09
CA ALA A 8 15.57 -14.96 -29.86
C ALA A 8 15.15 -14.93 -28.38
N ILE A 9 15.28 -16.06 -27.68
CA ILE A 9 15.07 -16.17 -26.23
C ILE A 9 16.11 -15.32 -25.50
N ASP A 10 17.40 -15.48 -25.82
CA ASP A 10 18.50 -14.76 -25.18
C ASP A 10 18.43 -13.25 -25.41
N ALA A 11 17.91 -12.82 -26.56
CA ALA A 11 17.68 -11.41 -26.86
C ALA A 11 16.53 -10.79 -26.01
N CYS A 12 15.62 -11.62 -25.49
CA CYS A 12 14.42 -11.20 -24.76
C CYS A 12 14.55 -11.45 -23.24
N THR A 13 15.25 -10.56 -22.53
CA THR A 13 15.55 -10.74 -21.10
C THR A 13 14.40 -10.40 -20.13
N PHE A 14 13.24 -9.97 -20.65
CA PHE A 14 12.11 -9.50 -19.84
C PHE A 14 11.62 -10.54 -18.82
N SER A 15 11.51 -11.81 -19.22
CA SER A 15 11.06 -12.90 -18.34
C SER A 15 11.96 -13.07 -17.11
N ALA A 16 13.29 -12.93 -17.28
CA ALA A 16 14.25 -13.02 -16.18
C ALA A 16 14.07 -11.90 -15.14
N HIS A 17 13.71 -10.69 -15.57
CA HIS A 17 13.43 -9.59 -14.64
C HIS A 17 12.16 -9.82 -13.81
N TYR A 18 11.11 -10.38 -14.41
CA TYR A 18 9.87 -10.71 -13.70
C TYR A 18 10.05 -11.89 -12.76
N ALA A 19 10.74 -12.95 -13.20
CA ALA A 19 11.06 -14.10 -12.36
C ALA A 19 11.82 -13.64 -11.10
N ARG A 20 12.86 -12.83 -11.28
CA ARG A 20 13.63 -12.27 -10.16
C ARG A 20 12.77 -11.44 -9.21
N MET A 21 11.83 -10.64 -9.72
CA MET A 21 10.91 -9.87 -8.87
C MET A 21 10.10 -10.80 -7.94
N TYR A 22 9.49 -11.86 -8.49
CA TYR A 22 8.72 -12.82 -7.71
C TYR A 22 9.60 -13.60 -6.72
N GLU A 23 10.80 -13.99 -7.13
CA GLU A 23 11.78 -14.64 -6.24
C GLU A 23 12.16 -13.75 -5.05
N GLU A 24 12.47 -12.48 -5.30
CA GLU A 24 12.83 -11.52 -4.24
C GLU A 24 11.62 -11.21 -3.33
N MET A 25 10.42 -11.07 -3.90
CA MET A 25 9.18 -10.88 -3.10
C MET A 25 8.85 -12.11 -2.25
N GLY A 26 9.19 -13.31 -2.72
CA GLY A 26 9.04 -14.56 -1.97
C GLY A 26 10.00 -14.70 -0.79
N ARG A 27 11.05 -13.86 -0.71
CA ARG A 27 11.96 -13.83 0.44
C ARG A 27 11.35 -13.05 1.60
N CYS A 28 11.86 -13.34 2.80
CA CYS A 28 11.56 -12.59 4.01
C CYS A 28 12.90 -12.07 4.55
N PRO A 29 13.36 -10.88 4.13
CA PRO A 29 14.62 -10.34 4.62
C PRO A 29 14.51 -9.98 6.10
N GLU A 30 15.65 -9.96 6.79
CA GLU A 30 15.75 -9.28 8.07
C GLU A 30 15.75 -7.77 7.84
N LEU A 31 14.81 -7.07 8.45
CA LEU A 31 14.80 -5.61 8.47
C LEU A 31 15.67 -5.10 9.62
N PRO A 32 16.31 -3.92 9.48
CA PRO A 32 16.97 -3.29 10.62
C PRO A 32 15.99 -3.08 11.76
N GLU A 33 16.48 -3.05 13.00
CA GLU A 33 15.66 -2.64 14.13
C GLU A 33 15.05 -1.27 13.86
N PHE A 34 13.74 -1.15 14.05
CA PHE A 34 12.99 0.07 13.82
C PHE A 34 12.11 0.36 15.03
N SER A 35 12.03 1.63 15.40
CA SER A 35 11.04 2.12 16.35
C SER A 35 9.85 2.70 15.61
N SER A 36 8.74 2.93 16.32
CA SER A 36 7.60 3.66 15.78
C SER A 36 7.90 5.12 15.41
N SER A 37 9.06 5.66 15.81
CA SER A 37 9.44 7.06 15.57
C SER A 37 10.33 7.27 14.33
N ASP A 38 10.99 6.23 13.81
CA ASP A 38 12.00 6.37 12.75
C ASP A 38 11.41 6.31 11.32
N LEU A 39 10.15 5.87 11.17
CA LEU A 39 9.39 5.80 9.91
C LEU A 39 10.15 5.10 8.75
N VAL A 40 11.17 4.29 9.05
CA VAL A 40 12.09 3.70 8.06
C VAL A 40 11.34 2.79 7.08
N LEU A 41 10.41 1.98 7.59
CA LEU A 41 9.63 1.06 6.77
C LEU A 41 8.61 1.81 5.93
N SER A 42 7.99 2.85 6.49
CA SER A 42 7.11 3.74 5.73
C SER A 42 7.84 4.41 4.57
N LYS A 43 9.03 4.96 4.82
CA LYS A 43 9.86 5.58 3.77
C LYS A 43 10.28 4.56 2.71
N ALA A 44 10.68 3.36 3.12
CA ALA A 44 11.11 2.31 2.20
C ALA A 44 9.96 1.74 1.36
N LEU A 45 8.78 1.53 1.94
CA LEU A 45 7.58 1.11 1.22
C LEU A 45 7.14 2.18 0.21
N PHE A 46 7.07 3.45 0.63
CA PHE A 46 6.78 4.56 -0.28
C PHE A 46 7.78 4.59 -1.44
N TYR A 47 9.08 4.50 -1.15
CA TYR A 47 10.15 4.50 -2.14
C TYR A 47 9.95 3.41 -3.20
N HIS A 48 9.70 2.17 -2.79
CA HIS A 48 9.49 1.06 -3.74
C HIS A 48 8.24 1.25 -4.59
N LEU A 49 7.12 1.65 -3.97
CA LEU A 49 5.86 1.89 -4.68
C LEU A 49 6.00 3.03 -5.71
N ALA A 50 6.57 4.17 -5.30
CA ALA A 50 6.79 5.33 -6.15
C ALA A 50 7.76 5.00 -7.30
N ARG A 51 8.81 4.23 -7.04
CA ARG A 51 9.78 3.80 -8.05
C ARG A 51 9.14 2.88 -9.11
N ILE A 52 8.26 1.95 -8.69
CA ILE A 52 7.51 1.09 -9.63
C ILE A 52 6.54 1.94 -10.46
N ARG A 53 5.82 2.89 -9.84
CA ARG A 53 4.94 3.83 -10.55
C ARG A 53 5.70 4.66 -11.57
N TYR A 54 6.90 5.12 -11.22
CA TYR A 54 7.79 5.86 -12.12
C TYR A 54 8.27 4.99 -13.30
N ALA A 55 8.71 3.75 -13.05
CA ALA A 55 9.07 2.82 -14.12
C ALA A 55 7.88 2.56 -15.08
N GLY A 56 6.66 2.42 -14.53
CA GLY A 56 5.44 2.31 -15.32
C GLY A 56 5.12 3.56 -16.15
N TRP A 57 5.43 4.76 -15.64
CA TRP A 57 5.33 6.00 -16.40
C TRP A 57 6.37 6.05 -17.52
N MET A 58 7.64 5.73 -17.24
CA MET A 58 8.71 5.68 -18.25
C MET A 58 8.36 4.73 -19.40
N TYR A 59 7.90 3.51 -19.06
CA TYR A 59 7.47 2.53 -20.04
C TYR A 59 6.31 3.07 -20.89
N ALA A 60 5.26 3.60 -20.25
CA ALA A 60 4.10 4.13 -20.98
C ALA A 60 4.46 5.27 -21.94
N ALA A 61 5.37 6.16 -21.54
CA ALA A 61 5.89 7.23 -22.41
C ALA A 61 6.69 6.65 -23.59
N THR A 62 7.56 5.66 -23.32
CA THR A 62 8.43 5.04 -24.32
C THR A 62 7.65 4.31 -25.40
N VAL A 63 6.65 3.50 -25.02
CA VAL A 63 5.84 2.72 -25.97
C VAL A 63 4.53 3.41 -26.37
N ARG A 64 4.34 4.68 -26.00
CA ARG A 64 3.12 5.49 -26.25
C ARG A 64 1.84 4.78 -25.79
N ARG A 65 1.90 4.10 -24.65
CA ARG A 65 0.77 3.39 -24.07
C ARG A 65 -0.16 4.38 -23.36
N GLU A 66 -1.44 4.37 -23.71
CA GLU A 66 -2.42 5.31 -23.13
C GLU A 66 -2.76 4.98 -21.67
N ARG A 67 -2.83 3.70 -21.33
CA ARG A 67 -3.23 3.21 -20.00
C ARG A 67 -2.09 2.43 -19.34
N ARG A 68 -1.62 2.90 -18.19
CA ARG A 68 -0.62 2.21 -17.35
C ARG A 68 -1.18 0.90 -16.77
N HIS A 69 -0.28 0.00 -16.39
CA HIS A 69 -0.65 -1.21 -15.64
C HIS A 69 -1.31 -0.84 -14.30
N ALA A 70 -2.31 -1.61 -13.90
CA ALA A 70 -2.85 -1.54 -12.54
C ALA A 70 -1.79 -2.07 -11.57
N LEU A 71 -1.66 -1.43 -10.42
CA LEU A 71 -0.65 -1.76 -9.41
C LEU A 71 -1.29 -2.15 -8.07
N ALA A 72 -2.56 -2.57 -8.10
CA ALA A 72 -3.28 -2.95 -6.89
C ALA A 72 -2.62 -4.16 -6.21
N ASP A 73 -2.41 -5.24 -6.97
CA ASP A 73 -1.77 -6.46 -6.49
C ASP A 73 -0.32 -6.19 -6.07
N VAL A 74 0.40 -5.37 -6.84
CA VAL A 74 1.78 -4.96 -6.51
C VAL A 74 1.83 -4.21 -5.18
N PHE A 75 0.85 -3.34 -4.90
CA PHE A 75 0.79 -2.64 -3.60
C PHE A 75 0.50 -3.61 -2.46
N GLN A 76 -0.46 -4.53 -2.63
CA GLN A 76 -0.75 -5.58 -1.66
C GLN A 76 0.48 -6.45 -1.37
N ASP A 77 1.20 -6.88 -2.42
CA ASP A 77 2.41 -7.69 -2.32
C ASP A 77 3.54 -6.95 -1.58
N LEU A 78 3.75 -5.67 -1.89
CA LEU A 78 4.73 -4.84 -1.19
C LEU A 78 4.35 -4.67 0.28
N LEU A 79 3.09 -4.37 0.58
CA LEU A 79 2.61 -4.25 1.96
C LEU A 79 2.86 -5.56 2.72
N ALA A 80 2.47 -6.70 2.13
CA ALA A 80 2.68 -8.01 2.73
C ALA A 80 4.17 -8.35 2.90
N TYR A 81 5.02 -7.97 1.95
CA TYR A 81 6.48 -8.15 2.05
C TYR A 81 7.05 -7.42 3.28
N TYR A 82 6.72 -6.14 3.47
CA TYR A 82 7.19 -5.39 4.63
C TYR A 82 6.59 -5.90 5.94
N LEU A 83 5.30 -6.31 5.94
CA LEU A 83 4.68 -6.94 7.10
C LEU A 83 5.36 -8.26 7.47
N ARG A 84 5.64 -9.14 6.49
CA ARG A 84 6.36 -10.41 6.70
C ARG A 84 7.68 -10.15 7.40
N ALA A 85 8.50 -9.27 6.83
CA ALA A 85 9.82 -8.98 7.33
C ALA A 85 9.79 -8.34 8.73
N ALA A 86 8.81 -7.47 9.00
CA ALA A 86 8.67 -6.79 10.29
C ALA A 86 8.13 -7.69 11.41
N LEU A 87 7.28 -8.66 11.07
CA LEU A 87 6.55 -9.51 12.00
C LEU A 87 7.21 -10.88 12.23
N ALA A 88 8.07 -11.33 11.29
CA ALA A 88 8.79 -12.60 11.39
C ALA A 88 9.60 -12.76 12.69
N PRO A 89 10.32 -11.74 13.21
CA PRO A 89 11.06 -11.88 14.47
C PRO A 89 10.16 -12.12 15.69
N GLN A 90 8.84 -11.87 15.58
CA GLN A 90 7.86 -12.18 16.62
C GLN A 90 7.18 -13.55 16.41
N GLY A 91 7.65 -14.36 15.45
CA GLY A 91 7.06 -15.65 15.13
C GLY A 91 5.67 -15.56 14.50
N LEU A 92 5.33 -14.41 13.93
CA LEU A 92 4.05 -14.16 13.27
C LEU A 92 4.20 -14.39 11.76
N MET A 93 3.18 -14.98 11.15
CA MET A 93 3.15 -15.29 9.72
C MET A 93 2.14 -14.38 9.01
N VAL A 94 2.44 -13.99 7.77
CA VAL A 94 1.54 -13.22 6.92
C VAL A 94 1.10 -14.09 5.76
N GLN A 95 -0.20 -14.25 5.60
CA GLN A 95 -0.82 -14.98 4.50
C GLN A 95 -1.64 -14.03 3.64
N LEU A 96 -1.42 -14.08 2.33
CA LEU A 96 -2.21 -13.34 1.34
C LEU A 96 -3.46 -14.15 0.97
N GLU A 97 -4.56 -13.45 0.69
CA GLU A 97 -5.75 -14.00 0.04
C GLU A 97 -6.35 -15.22 0.78
N ALA A 98 -6.21 -15.25 2.10
CA ALA A 98 -6.72 -16.34 2.93
C ALA A 98 -8.24 -16.41 2.81
N SER A 99 -8.77 -17.61 2.60
CA SER A 99 -10.21 -17.83 2.45
C SER A 99 -10.72 -18.73 3.56
N MET A 100 -11.80 -18.29 4.22
CA MET A 100 -12.51 -19.08 5.23
C MET A 100 -13.95 -19.35 4.77
N PRO A 101 -14.48 -20.56 4.97
CA PRO A 101 -15.89 -20.83 4.73
C PRO A 101 -16.76 -19.96 5.65
N GLY A 102 -17.93 -19.55 5.17
CA GLY A 102 -18.85 -18.77 5.99
C GLY A 102 -19.41 -19.58 7.16
N VAL A 103 -19.61 -18.92 8.30
CA VAL A 103 -20.23 -19.56 9.46
C VAL A 103 -21.66 -20.00 9.11
N SER A 104 -22.02 -21.22 9.51
CA SER A 104 -23.37 -21.80 9.33
C SER A 104 -23.83 -21.93 7.86
N GLY A 105 -22.91 -22.21 6.94
CA GLY A 105 -23.25 -22.42 5.52
C GLY A 105 -23.38 -21.14 4.70
N GLY A 106 -22.93 -20.00 5.24
CA GLY A 106 -22.83 -18.74 4.49
C GLY A 106 -21.67 -18.70 3.48
N ASP A 107 -21.63 -17.63 2.70
CA ASP A 107 -20.60 -17.43 1.67
C ASP A 107 -19.19 -17.39 2.25
N SER A 108 -18.25 -18.01 1.54
CA SER A 108 -16.82 -17.95 1.86
C SER A 108 -16.33 -16.51 1.84
N THR A 109 -15.45 -16.18 2.78
CA THR A 109 -14.82 -14.86 2.88
C THR A 109 -13.34 -14.99 2.61
N GLN A 110 -12.88 -14.38 1.52
CA GLN A 110 -11.47 -14.19 1.20
C GLN A 110 -11.01 -12.83 1.74
N VAL A 111 -9.89 -12.78 2.44
CA VAL A 111 -9.29 -11.54 2.99
C VAL A 111 -7.95 -11.29 2.33
N ASP A 112 -7.67 -10.03 1.99
CA ASP A 112 -6.44 -9.65 1.26
C ASP A 112 -5.17 -10.04 2.02
N ILE A 113 -5.09 -9.75 3.32
CA ILE A 113 -3.96 -10.15 4.18
C ILE A 113 -4.46 -10.62 5.54
N VAL A 114 -3.99 -11.77 6.01
CA VAL A 114 -4.25 -12.30 7.35
C VAL A 114 -2.92 -12.53 8.08
N ILE A 115 -2.87 -12.14 9.35
CA ILE A 115 -1.74 -12.41 10.24
C ILE A 115 -2.07 -13.60 11.12
N LEU A 116 -1.20 -14.60 11.07
CA LEU A 116 -1.34 -15.85 11.81
C LEU A 116 -0.30 -15.91 12.92
N LYS A 117 -0.69 -16.49 14.05
CA LYS A 117 0.21 -16.78 15.17
C LYS A 117 0.32 -18.28 15.33
N LYS A 118 1.56 -18.78 15.47
CA LYS A 118 1.79 -20.17 15.83
C LYS A 118 1.45 -20.34 17.32
N GLY A 119 0.28 -20.90 17.61
CA GLY A 119 -0.13 -21.25 18.96
C GLY A 119 0.40 -22.62 19.40
N CYS A 120 -0.18 -23.18 20.46
CA CYS A 120 -0.02 -24.59 20.84
C CYS A 120 -0.75 -25.56 19.88
N ALA A 121 -1.57 -25.02 18.98
CA ALA A 121 -2.30 -25.79 17.98
C ALA A 121 -1.39 -26.30 16.86
N VAL A 122 -1.83 -27.38 16.19
CA VAL A 122 -1.12 -27.98 15.04
C VAL A 122 -1.07 -27.02 13.85
N GLN A 123 -2.03 -26.10 13.72
CA GLN A 123 -2.10 -25.12 12.65
C GLN A 123 -2.02 -23.68 13.18
N PRO A 124 -1.37 -22.75 12.46
CA PRO A 124 -1.39 -21.33 12.78
C PRO A 124 -2.82 -20.78 12.83
N VAL A 125 -3.11 -19.92 13.81
CA VAL A 125 -4.45 -19.36 14.01
C VAL A 125 -4.46 -17.89 13.59
N PRO A 126 -5.45 -17.44 12.80
CA PRO A 126 -5.66 -16.02 12.53
C PRO A 126 -5.87 -15.23 13.80
N PHE A 127 -5.23 -14.07 13.92
CA PHE A 127 -5.51 -13.13 15.02
C PHE A 127 -5.64 -11.67 14.56
N PHE A 128 -5.36 -11.39 13.28
CA PHE A 128 -5.48 -10.07 12.69
C PHE A 128 -5.78 -10.16 11.18
N ALA A 129 -6.58 -9.25 10.64
CA ALA A 129 -6.97 -9.22 9.24
C ALA A 129 -6.90 -7.79 8.67
N ILE A 130 -6.44 -7.68 7.42
CA ILE A 130 -6.29 -6.42 6.70
C ILE A 130 -6.97 -6.56 5.34
N GLU A 131 -7.86 -5.60 5.06
CA GLU A 131 -8.44 -5.36 3.75
C GLU A 131 -7.69 -4.21 3.05
N VAL A 132 -7.12 -4.48 1.89
CA VAL A 132 -6.32 -3.52 1.13
C VAL A 132 -7.19 -2.80 0.12
N LYS A 133 -7.12 -1.47 0.09
CA LYS A 133 -7.86 -0.65 -0.90
C LYS A 133 -6.91 0.28 -1.66
N THR A 134 -6.89 0.14 -2.98
CA THR A 134 -6.13 1.03 -3.88
C THR A 134 -7.04 2.04 -4.57
N THR A 135 -6.43 3.11 -5.09
CA THR A 135 -7.08 4.30 -5.70
C THR A 135 -8.08 4.02 -6.83
N ILE A 136 -8.15 2.79 -7.33
CA ILE A 136 -8.90 2.40 -8.53
C ILE A 136 -9.97 1.33 -8.23
N GLY A 137 -10.59 1.37 -7.06
CA GLY A 137 -11.63 0.42 -6.64
C GLY A 137 -13.09 0.89 -6.80
N ARG A 138 -14.00 -0.07 -7.02
CA ARG A 138 -15.44 0.04 -6.74
C ARG A 138 -15.66 0.10 -5.21
N GLY A 139 -16.77 0.67 -4.75
CA GLY A 139 -17.06 0.81 -3.31
C GLY A 139 -16.37 2.01 -2.68
N ARG A 140 -16.66 3.21 -3.18
CA ARG A 140 -16.21 4.46 -2.58
C ARG A 140 -17.25 4.92 -1.57
N ILE A 141 -16.80 5.45 -0.46
CA ILE A 141 -17.69 6.04 0.55
C ILE A 141 -17.87 7.52 0.20
N ARG A 142 -18.96 7.84 -0.49
CA ARG A 142 -19.36 9.22 -0.84
C ARG A 142 -20.55 9.69 -0.01
N THR A 143 -21.40 8.77 0.40
CA THR A 143 -22.56 9.01 1.27
C THR A 143 -22.50 8.14 2.53
N GLU A 144 -23.32 8.47 3.53
CA GLU A 144 -23.45 7.65 4.74
C GLU A 144 -23.97 6.24 4.44
N ASP A 145 -24.89 6.09 3.49
CA ASP A 145 -25.43 4.78 3.08
C ASP A 145 -24.34 3.86 2.51
N GLU A 146 -23.32 4.44 1.87
CA GLU A 146 -22.18 3.71 1.34
C GLU A 146 -21.20 3.25 2.44
N LYS A 147 -21.34 3.68 3.70
CA LYS A 147 -20.55 3.14 4.82
C LYS A 147 -20.97 1.73 5.20
N LYS A 148 -22.28 1.45 5.15
CA LYS A 148 -22.85 0.19 5.65
C LYS A 148 -22.21 -1.05 5.01
N PRO A 149 -22.04 -1.14 3.67
CA PRO A 149 -21.37 -2.29 3.06
C PRO A 149 -19.94 -2.50 3.53
N HIS A 150 -19.22 -1.44 3.88
CA HIS A 150 -17.84 -1.53 4.38
C HIS A 150 -17.79 -2.04 5.83
N LEU A 151 -18.72 -1.58 6.67
CA LEU A 151 -18.87 -2.10 8.03
C LEU A 151 -19.32 -3.56 8.03
N ASP A 152 -20.35 -3.89 7.25
CA ASP A 152 -20.85 -5.26 7.09
C ASP A 152 -19.73 -6.19 6.61
N ARG A 153 -18.82 -5.69 5.74
CA ARG A 153 -17.64 -6.43 5.30
C ARG A 153 -16.65 -6.72 6.44
N LEU A 154 -16.32 -5.72 7.25
CA LEU A 154 -15.44 -5.92 8.41
C LEU A 154 -16.05 -6.90 9.42
N GLU A 155 -17.36 -6.80 9.68
CA GLU A 155 -18.08 -7.72 10.57
C GLU A 155 -18.13 -9.15 10.02
N GLN A 156 -18.30 -9.31 8.71
CA GLN A 156 -18.24 -10.61 8.05
C GLN A 156 -16.85 -11.25 8.20
N VAL A 157 -15.78 -10.49 7.98
CA VAL A 157 -14.40 -10.95 8.17
C VAL A 157 -14.16 -11.33 9.63
N ALA A 158 -14.51 -10.44 10.57
CA ALA A 158 -14.36 -10.68 12.00
C ALA A 158 -15.04 -11.99 12.43
N ARG A 159 -16.29 -12.19 12.01
CA ARG A 159 -17.06 -13.41 12.31
C ARG A 159 -16.47 -14.67 11.66
N ASN A 160 -16.15 -14.65 10.36
CA ASN A 160 -15.72 -15.83 9.64
C ASN A 160 -14.28 -16.27 10.00
N PHE A 161 -13.43 -15.33 10.40
CA PHE A 161 -12.07 -15.62 10.89
C PHE A 161 -12.00 -15.72 12.42
N ASN A 162 -13.13 -15.59 13.13
CA ASN A 162 -13.21 -15.58 14.59
C ASN A 162 -12.25 -14.57 15.23
N LEU A 163 -12.26 -13.34 14.73
CA LEU A 163 -11.43 -12.23 15.18
C LEU A 163 -12.27 -11.20 15.95
N PRO A 164 -11.70 -10.52 16.97
CA PRO A 164 -12.26 -9.28 17.48
C PRO A 164 -12.38 -8.25 16.36
N MET A 165 -13.45 -7.46 16.37
CA MET A 165 -13.68 -6.41 15.38
C MET A 165 -12.55 -5.36 15.33
N ASP A 166 -11.85 -5.15 16.44
CA ASP A 166 -10.71 -4.23 16.54
C ASP A 166 -9.45 -4.77 15.84
N ASN A 167 -9.43 -6.07 15.50
CA ASN A 167 -8.33 -6.73 14.80
C ASN A 167 -8.60 -6.85 13.29
N VAL A 168 -9.64 -6.19 12.78
CA VAL A 168 -9.97 -6.14 11.36
C VAL A 168 -9.94 -4.68 10.90
N ILE A 169 -9.01 -4.36 10.00
CA ILE A 169 -8.81 -2.99 9.52
C ILE A 169 -8.82 -2.93 8.00
N PHE A 170 -9.05 -1.73 7.48
CA PHE A 170 -8.66 -1.41 6.12
C PHE A 170 -7.30 -0.72 6.09
N VAL A 171 -6.45 -1.09 5.14
CA VAL A 171 -5.25 -0.33 4.77
C VAL A 171 -5.48 0.26 3.38
N TYR A 172 -5.50 1.59 3.30
CA TYR A 172 -5.66 2.30 2.04
C TYR A 172 -4.28 2.70 1.52
N GLU A 173 -4.07 2.60 0.21
CA GLU A 173 -2.86 3.17 -0.38
C GLU A 173 -2.86 4.69 -0.18
N GLU A 174 -3.96 5.35 -0.52
CA GLU A 174 -4.14 6.80 -0.41
C GLU A 174 -5.55 7.18 0.07
N PRO A 175 -5.73 8.31 0.76
CA PRO A 175 -7.04 8.77 1.22
C PRO A 175 -7.89 9.39 0.11
N THR A 176 -7.32 9.65 -1.07
CA THR A 176 -8.02 10.30 -2.20
C THR A 176 -9.08 9.41 -2.87
N ASN A 177 -9.28 8.18 -2.39
CA ASN A 177 -10.11 7.16 -3.04
C ASN A 177 -11.61 7.45 -2.92
N ASN A 178 -12.01 8.19 -1.89
CA ASN A 178 -13.39 8.43 -1.54
C ASN A 178 -13.85 9.82 -2.00
N THR A 179 -13.89 10.79 -1.10
CA THR A 179 -14.28 12.18 -1.35
C THR A 179 -13.23 13.14 -0.78
N GLY A 180 -13.28 14.41 -1.17
CA GLY A 180 -12.46 15.44 -0.54
C GLY A 180 -12.71 15.56 0.98
N GLU A 181 -13.92 15.25 1.45
CA GLU A 181 -14.22 15.20 2.89
C GLU A 181 -13.55 14.02 3.58
N PHE A 182 -13.50 12.85 2.94
CA PHE A 182 -12.75 11.71 3.46
C PHE A 182 -11.24 11.99 3.52
N GLU A 183 -10.68 12.64 2.50
CA GLU A 183 -9.27 13.08 2.52
C GLU A 183 -8.99 13.93 3.76
N LYS A 184 -9.88 14.91 4.05
CA LYS A 184 -9.80 15.80 5.21
C LYS A 184 -9.93 15.11 6.57
N LEU A 185 -10.31 13.83 6.64
CA LEU A 185 -10.34 13.09 7.91
C LEU A 185 -8.94 12.64 8.35
N TYR A 186 -8.04 12.41 7.40
CA TYR A 186 -6.71 11.85 7.67
C TYR A 186 -5.59 12.79 7.27
N TRP A 187 -5.89 13.76 6.41
CA TRP A 187 -4.91 14.59 5.74
C TRP A 187 -5.37 16.03 5.58
N THR A 188 -4.49 16.97 5.91
CA THR A 188 -4.70 18.40 5.60
C THR A 188 -3.48 19.00 4.91
N LYS A 189 -3.74 19.93 4.00
CA LYS A 189 -2.74 20.77 3.32
C LYS A 189 -2.46 22.07 4.09
N ILE A 190 -2.97 22.17 5.32
CA ILE A 190 -2.91 23.36 6.16
C ILE A 190 -2.22 22.98 7.47
N GLY A 191 -1.17 23.72 7.84
CA GLY A 191 -0.43 23.58 9.08
C GLY A 191 -1.22 24.03 10.31
N GLU A 192 -0.64 23.85 11.50
CA GLU A 192 -1.26 24.28 12.77
C GLU A 192 -1.49 25.79 12.82
N ASP A 193 -0.68 26.56 12.09
CA ASP A 193 -0.70 28.01 11.99
C ASP A 193 -1.65 28.54 10.90
N GLY A 194 -2.38 27.65 10.21
CA GLY A 194 -3.26 28.04 9.11
C GLY A 194 -2.53 28.29 7.78
N ALA A 195 -1.21 28.13 7.72
CA ALA A 195 -0.45 28.26 6.49
C ALA A 195 -0.66 27.05 5.57
N LYS A 196 -0.63 27.26 4.25
CA LYS A 196 -0.58 26.15 3.30
C LYS A 196 0.75 25.44 3.45
N CYS A 197 0.71 24.19 3.85
CA CYS A 197 1.91 23.36 3.96
C CYS A 197 1.94 22.46 2.72
N PHE A 198 2.82 22.80 1.77
CA PHE A 198 3.08 21.97 0.60
C PHE A 198 4.59 21.93 0.32
N PRO A 199 5.24 20.75 0.36
CA PRO A 199 4.75 19.50 0.96
C PRO A 199 5.03 19.58 2.47
N GLY A 200 3.98 19.80 3.27
CA GLY A 200 4.12 19.85 4.73
C GLY A 200 2.82 19.36 5.32
N THR A 201 2.89 18.29 6.06
CA THR A 201 1.80 17.33 6.09
C THR A 201 1.49 16.99 7.52
N ARG A 202 0.22 17.06 7.88
CA ARG A 202 -0.22 16.69 9.21
C ARG A 202 -1.20 15.54 9.14
N ALA A 203 -0.80 14.40 9.69
CA ALA A 203 -1.72 13.36 10.09
C ALA A 203 -2.70 13.95 11.12
N LEU A 204 -3.99 13.88 10.82
CA LEU A 204 -5.01 14.33 11.75
C LEU A 204 -5.25 13.27 12.84
N PRO A 205 -5.76 13.66 14.02
CA PRO A 205 -6.23 12.69 15.01
C PRO A 205 -7.18 11.69 14.36
N ARG A 206 -7.06 10.42 14.76
CA ARG A 206 -7.88 9.34 14.21
C ARG A 206 -9.37 9.67 14.39
N PRO A 207 -10.21 9.46 13.36
CA PRO A 207 -11.65 9.65 13.49
C PRO A 207 -12.23 8.74 14.57
N VAL A 208 -13.23 9.21 15.31
CA VAL A 208 -13.97 8.41 16.32
C VAL A 208 -15.05 7.53 15.68
N ASP A 209 -15.43 7.82 14.43
CA ASP A 209 -16.43 7.05 13.69
C ASP A 209 -16.06 5.55 13.61
N PRO A 210 -17.02 4.62 13.83
CA PRO A 210 -16.75 3.18 13.89
C PRO A 210 -16.08 2.59 12.64
N LEU A 211 -16.38 3.13 11.45
CA LEU A 211 -15.74 2.69 10.21
C LEU A 211 -14.41 3.40 10.02
N TYR A 212 -14.40 4.73 10.11
CA TYR A 212 -13.23 5.54 9.79
C TYR A 212 -12.07 5.35 10.78
N SER A 213 -12.36 5.06 12.05
CA SER A 213 -11.35 4.65 13.04
C SER A 213 -10.56 3.40 12.62
N ARG A 214 -11.08 2.57 11.71
CA ARG A 214 -10.47 1.33 11.21
C ARG A 214 -9.82 1.46 9.84
N ILE A 215 -9.76 2.65 9.25
CA ILE A 215 -9.14 2.87 7.93
C ILE A 215 -7.77 3.54 8.08
N TYR A 216 -6.72 2.89 7.60
CA TYR A 216 -5.33 3.33 7.70
C TYR A 216 -4.78 3.68 6.31
N PRO A 217 -5.02 4.91 5.80
CA PRO A 217 -4.37 5.36 4.57
C PRO A 217 -2.88 5.57 4.81
N LEU A 218 -2.02 4.91 4.05
CA LEU A 218 -0.57 4.95 4.27
C LEU A 218 0.06 6.21 3.68
N PHE A 219 -0.29 6.58 2.44
CA PHE A 219 0.43 7.60 1.69
C PHE A 219 -0.48 8.63 1.01
N PHE A 220 0.11 9.69 0.47
CA PHE A 220 -0.58 10.66 -0.37
C PHE A 220 0.25 11.02 -1.62
N GLY A 221 -0.32 10.84 -2.81
CA GLY A 221 0.34 11.18 -4.07
C GLY A 221 1.61 10.37 -4.30
N THR A 222 1.51 9.05 -4.25
CA THR A 222 2.61 8.11 -4.46
C THR A 222 3.10 8.07 -5.92
N ASP A 223 2.32 8.62 -6.85
CA ASP A 223 2.65 8.66 -8.28
C ASP A 223 3.54 9.86 -8.62
N PRO A 224 4.81 9.65 -9.02
CA PRO A 224 5.72 10.75 -9.31
C PRO A 224 5.29 11.64 -10.47
N LYS A 225 4.42 11.13 -11.34
CA LYS A 225 3.80 11.94 -12.40
C LYS A 225 2.99 13.12 -11.84
N MET A 226 2.46 12.98 -10.62
CA MET A 226 1.61 13.97 -9.96
C MET A 226 2.38 14.88 -8.99
N TRP A 227 3.70 14.72 -8.89
CA TRP A 227 4.54 15.57 -8.04
C TRP A 227 4.69 16.97 -8.61
N ASP A 228 5.04 17.92 -7.74
CA ASP A 228 5.34 19.27 -8.19
C ASP A 228 6.72 19.33 -8.82
N TRP A 229 6.74 19.54 -10.14
CA TRP A 229 7.95 19.70 -10.95
C TRP A 229 8.24 21.17 -11.26
N SER A 230 7.48 22.12 -10.70
CA SER A 230 7.50 23.54 -11.10
C SER A 230 8.85 24.23 -10.88
N ALA A 231 9.59 23.80 -9.85
CA ALA A 231 10.93 24.29 -9.50
C ALA A 231 12.07 23.63 -10.32
N GLU A 232 11.82 22.46 -10.92
CA GLU A 232 12.85 21.63 -11.56
C GLU A 232 12.69 21.58 -13.09
N ALA A 233 11.52 21.93 -13.61
CA ALA A 233 11.21 21.90 -15.03
C ALA A 233 11.43 23.27 -15.69
N ASP A 234 12.32 23.33 -16.68
CA ASP A 234 12.34 24.43 -17.65
C ASP A 234 10.97 24.51 -18.39
N ASN A 235 10.68 25.62 -19.05
CA ASN A 235 9.41 25.82 -19.77
C ASN A 235 9.14 24.72 -20.83
N ARG A 236 10.20 24.03 -21.29
CA ARG A 236 10.13 22.91 -22.23
C ARG A 236 9.61 21.66 -21.51
N THR A 237 10.20 21.27 -20.39
CA THR A 237 9.80 20.14 -19.55
C THR A 237 8.37 20.27 -19.06
N LYS A 238 7.92 21.49 -18.72
CA LYS A 238 6.50 21.78 -18.40
C LYS A 238 5.53 21.45 -19.54
N ARG A 239 5.90 21.75 -20.81
CA ARG A 239 5.11 21.33 -21.99
C ARG A 239 5.20 19.82 -22.26
N TYR A 240 6.36 19.20 -22.06
CA TYR A 240 6.54 17.77 -22.34
C TYR A 240 5.84 16.86 -21.31
N LEU A 241 5.80 17.25 -20.04
CA LEU A 241 4.98 16.61 -19.00
C LEU A 241 3.49 16.67 -19.37
N ALA A 242 3.03 17.80 -19.94
CA ALA A 242 1.66 17.97 -20.42
C ALA A 242 1.31 17.06 -21.62
N HIS A 243 2.30 16.66 -22.43
CA HIS A 243 2.10 15.79 -23.61
C HIS A 243 2.39 14.30 -23.37
N LYS A 244 2.65 13.87 -22.12
CA LYS A 244 2.87 12.45 -21.73
C LYS A 244 4.08 11.77 -22.41
N THR A 245 5.00 12.51 -23.02
CA THR A 245 6.13 11.96 -23.79
C THR A 245 7.49 12.10 -23.12
N ALA A 246 7.57 12.76 -21.96
CA ALA A 246 8.81 12.87 -21.19
C ALA A 246 8.59 12.51 -19.72
N TYR A 247 9.69 12.11 -19.08
CA TYR A 247 9.81 11.85 -17.66
C TYR A 247 11.16 12.43 -17.18
N PRO A 248 11.20 13.16 -16.06
CA PRO A 248 12.44 13.69 -15.50
C PRO A 248 13.20 12.55 -14.82
N ALA A 249 14.53 12.57 -14.82
CA ALA A 249 15.31 11.64 -14.00
C ALA A 249 15.08 11.94 -12.52
N ILE A 250 14.77 10.91 -11.71
CA ILE A 250 14.50 11.05 -10.27
C ILE A 250 15.61 10.33 -9.51
N THR A 251 16.32 11.06 -8.63
CA THR A 251 17.36 10.50 -7.78
C THR A 251 16.76 9.72 -6.60
N ARG A 252 17.55 8.85 -5.97
CA ARG A 252 17.10 8.11 -4.78
C ARG A 252 16.73 9.07 -3.65
N GLU A 253 17.52 10.11 -3.48
CA GLU A 253 17.37 11.13 -2.45
C GLU A 253 16.03 11.87 -2.61
N ARG A 254 15.64 12.18 -3.85
CA ARG A 254 14.33 12.81 -4.13
C ARG A 254 13.16 11.91 -3.73
N PHE A 255 13.22 10.60 -4.04
CA PHE A 255 12.18 9.67 -3.60
C PHE A 255 12.07 9.61 -2.07
N VAL A 256 13.21 9.61 -1.36
CA VAL A 256 13.24 9.58 0.11
C VAL A 256 12.66 10.87 0.68
N GLN A 257 13.04 12.02 0.14
CA GLN A 257 12.49 13.32 0.53
C GLN A 257 10.97 13.41 0.31
N GLU A 258 10.48 12.90 -0.82
CA GLU A 258 9.04 12.85 -1.09
C GLU A 258 8.32 11.91 -0.12
N ALA A 259 8.94 10.81 0.29
CA ALA A 259 8.36 9.91 1.29
C ALA A 259 8.09 10.62 2.62
N GLU A 260 9.02 11.43 3.10
CA GLU A 260 8.90 12.16 4.38
C GLU A 260 7.66 13.07 4.43
N ASN A 261 7.29 13.64 3.29
CA ASN A 261 6.17 14.55 3.19
C ASN A 261 4.91 13.90 2.63
N ARG A 262 4.85 12.57 2.54
CA ARG A 262 3.72 11.85 1.92
C ARG A 262 3.21 10.70 2.75
N ILE A 263 3.78 10.45 3.92
CA ILE A 263 3.27 9.48 4.88
C ILE A 263 2.06 10.10 5.59
N VAL A 264 0.90 9.45 5.42
CA VAL A 264 -0.36 9.81 6.08
C VAL A 264 -0.47 9.03 7.39
N THR A 265 -0.41 7.70 7.31
CA THR A 265 -0.34 6.81 8.47
C THR A 265 0.92 5.96 8.35
N PRO A 266 1.85 6.01 9.31
CA PRO A 266 3.02 5.14 9.32
C PRO A 266 2.66 3.66 9.26
N LEU A 267 3.34 2.89 8.41
CA LEU A 267 3.28 1.42 8.43
C LEU A 267 3.67 0.88 9.81
N GLU A 268 4.59 1.55 10.50
CA GLU A 268 5.01 1.23 11.86
C GLU A 268 3.83 1.26 12.85
N GLU A 269 2.85 2.14 12.65
CA GLU A 269 1.64 2.20 13.47
C GLU A 269 0.76 0.95 13.24
N VAL A 270 0.61 0.53 11.98
CA VAL A 270 -0.11 -0.71 11.63
C VAL A 270 0.59 -1.93 12.23
N ILE A 271 1.92 -1.98 12.16
CA ILE A 271 2.71 -3.05 12.79
C ILE A 271 2.55 -3.04 14.32
N ALA A 272 2.55 -1.86 14.95
CA ALA A 272 2.34 -1.73 16.38
C ALA A 272 0.94 -2.22 16.81
N LEU A 273 -0.09 -1.92 16.01
CA LEU A 273 -1.45 -2.41 16.22
C LEU A 273 -1.52 -3.95 16.17
N ILE A 274 -0.91 -4.57 15.15
CA ILE A 274 -0.82 -6.02 15.03
C ILE A 274 -0.08 -6.63 16.24
N ARG A 275 1.06 -6.05 16.62
CA ARG A 275 1.85 -6.52 17.78
C ARG A 275 1.09 -6.40 19.09
N LYS A 276 0.29 -5.34 19.27
CA LYS A 276 -0.58 -5.16 20.44
C LYS A 276 -1.65 -6.25 20.49
N ALA A 277 -2.32 -6.52 19.36
CA ALA A 277 -3.31 -7.58 19.26
C ALA A 277 -2.73 -8.97 19.56
N ALA A 278 -1.46 -9.22 19.22
CA ALA A 278 -0.79 -10.49 19.52
C ALA A 278 -0.50 -10.74 21.01
N ARG A 279 -0.58 -9.70 21.85
CA ARG A 279 -0.32 -9.74 23.30
C ARG A 279 -1.60 -9.81 24.16
N ALA A 280 -2.73 -9.42 23.58
CA ALA A 280 -4.05 -9.54 24.20
C ALA A 280 -4.53 -11.00 24.17
#